data_AF-A0AAD5YWX5-F1
#
_entry.id   AF-A0AAD5YWX5-F1
#
_cell.length_a   1.000
_cell.length_b   1.000
_cell.length_c   1.000
_cell.angle_alpha   90.00
_cell.angle_beta   90.00
_cell.angle_gamma   90.00
#
_symmetry.space_group_name_H-M   'P 1'
#
loop_
_entity.id
_entity.type
_entity.pdbx_description
1 polymer ?
#
loop_
_entity_poly.entity_id
_entity_poly.type
_entity_poly.pdbx_seq_one_letter_code
_entity_poly.pdbx_strand_id
1 'polypeptide(L)'
;MPATAPTTISEPIPLHDTPILGMTSRSYVQTPTRYGGTLDSEGAAGFWVEYPDGLVDLTRSHWIESNDDLKNGASPAIASAGKEQTRAPPLDTGTQVEIEVGGEPKRRIRVSKDKSALIVIDMQNFFLHPDLRKHLKGVDCVQPLMDVVPKMRAMDMKILWVNWGLTDFELKTIPPALVRGFQKNGRGGFGSDLGGKFGRLLMRGEYNSALYGPLQAEYEAGKANGTDVWIHKNRMSGLWGYQTALDLYLKENGIKTLFFSGVNTDQCVLGTLADAYFRGYDCILVEDATATTSPCGYENVTYNAGSSYGFITDTSKIIAAANYANAAP
;
A
#
# COMPACT_ATOMS: atom_id res chain seq x y z
N MET A 1 -23.51 -45.87 37.23
CA MET A 1 -22.67 -45.76 36.01
C MET A 1 -21.96 -44.42 36.06
N PRO A 2 -20.63 -44.34 35.97
CA PRO A 2 -19.92 -43.07 36.03
C PRO A 2 -19.98 -42.37 34.65
N ALA A 3 -20.23 -41.07 34.67
CA ALA A 3 -20.24 -40.22 33.49
C ALA A 3 -18.80 -40.04 32.96
N THR A 4 -18.56 -40.43 31.71
CA THR A 4 -17.31 -40.18 31.00
C THR A 4 -17.20 -38.69 30.66
N ALA A 5 -16.12 -38.07 31.10
CA ALA A 5 -15.75 -36.69 30.76
C ALA A 5 -15.62 -36.51 29.24
N PRO A 6 -15.89 -35.30 28.69
CA PRO A 6 -15.69 -35.04 27.27
C PRO A 6 -14.19 -35.06 26.97
N THR A 7 -13.78 -35.99 26.13
CA THR A 7 -12.43 -36.08 25.58
C THR A 7 -12.16 -34.82 24.76
N THR A 8 -11.31 -33.93 25.27
CA THR A 8 -10.74 -32.84 24.48
C THR A 8 -9.84 -33.44 23.41
N ILE A 9 -10.36 -33.57 22.19
CA ILE A 9 -9.53 -33.84 21.01
C ILE A 9 -8.81 -32.52 20.70
N SER A 10 -7.68 -32.29 21.35
CA SER A 10 -6.70 -31.29 20.91
C SER A 10 -5.86 -31.93 19.80
N GLU A 11 -6.48 -32.21 18.66
CA GLU A 11 -5.66 -32.38 17.47
C GLU A 11 -5.07 -30.99 17.15
N PRO A 12 -3.74 -30.86 17.05
CA PRO A 12 -3.14 -29.62 16.61
C PRO A 12 -3.71 -29.29 15.23
N ILE A 13 -4.12 -28.03 15.04
CA ILE A 13 -4.46 -27.50 13.72
C ILE A 13 -3.32 -27.92 12.78
N PRO A 14 -3.60 -28.61 11.66
CA PRO A 14 -2.55 -28.97 10.73
C PRO A 14 -1.78 -27.70 10.37
N LEU A 15 -0.47 -27.72 10.59
CA LEU A 15 0.43 -26.76 9.96
C LEU A 15 0.23 -26.93 8.46
N HIS A 16 -0.61 -26.07 7.86
CA HIS A 16 -0.67 -25.92 6.41
C HIS A 16 0.63 -25.29 5.86
N ASP A 17 1.63 -25.09 6.71
CA ASP A 17 3.01 -24.79 6.35
C ASP A 17 3.73 -26.04 5.83
N THR A 18 3.32 -26.51 4.66
CA THR A 18 4.36 -26.69 3.66
C THR A 18 4.33 -25.40 2.85
N PRO A 19 5.22 -24.42 3.13
CA PRO A 19 5.60 -23.52 2.07
C PRO A 19 5.94 -24.41 0.87
N ILE A 20 5.62 -24.00 -0.35
CA ILE A 20 6.38 -24.51 -1.47
C ILE A 20 7.82 -24.06 -1.18
N LEU A 21 8.59 -24.91 -0.49
CA LEU A 21 9.86 -24.61 0.18
C LEU A 21 10.96 -24.23 -0.81
N GLY A 22 10.66 -24.25 -2.11
CA GLY A 22 11.50 -23.73 -3.19
C GLY A 22 11.10 -22.37 -3.76
N MET A 23 10.09 -21.68 -3.21
CA MET A 23 9.57 -20.41 -3.76
C MET A 23 9.65 -19.21 -2.80
N THR A 24 10.30 -19.34 -1.64
CA THR A 24 10.45 -18.21 -0.69
C THR A 24 11.42 -17.14 -1.19
N SER A 25 12.30 -17.48 -2.14
CA SER A 25 13.14 -16.53 -2.86
C SER A 25 13.07 -16.80 -4.36
N ARG A 26 12.74 -15.76 -5.14
CA ARG A 26 12.90 -15.82 -6.60
C ARG A 26 14.36 -15.50 -6.91
N SER A 27 15.06 -16.38 -7.63
CA SER A 27 16.38 -16.06 -8.17
C SER A 27 16.32 -14.84 -9.08
N TYR A 28 17.42 -14.13 -9.26
CA TYR A 28 17.49 -13.08 -10.29
C TYR A 28 17.24 -13.67 -11.66
N VAL A 29 16.59 -12.88 -12.50
CA VAL A 29 16.45 -13.18 -13.93
C VAL A 29 17.83 -13.22 -14.59
N GLN A 30 18.02 -14.11 -15.56
CA GLN A 30 19.32 -14.23 -16.25
C GLN A 30 19.47 -13.19 -17.37
N THR A 31 18.34 -12.72 -17.89
CA THR A 31 18.24 -11.68 -18.90
C THR A 31 17.14 -10.71 -18.51
N PRO A 32 17.19 -9.44 -18.96
CA PRO A 32 16.09 -8.50 -18.80
C PRO A 32 14.76 -9.17 -19.16
N THR A 33 13.82 -9.17 -18.21
CA THR A 33 12.55 -9.91 -18.33
C THR A 33 11.40 -8.95 -18.19
N ARG A 34 10.54 -8.89 -19.21
CA ARG A 34 9.32 -8.06 -19.22
C ARG A 34 8.16 -8.80 -18.53
N TYR A 35 7.46 -8.11 -17.64
CA TYR A 35 6.20 -8.55 -17.05
C TYR A 35 5.09 -7.58 -17.43
N GLY A 36 4.00 -8.05 -18.05
CA GLY A 36 2.88 -7.18 -18.47
C GLY A 36 2.78 -6.92 -19.98
N GLY A 37 1.85 -6.04 -20.36
CA GLY A 37 1.28 -5.94 -21.71
C GLY A 37 1.99 -5.01 -22.70
N THR A 38 1.59 -5.13 -23.98
CA THR A 38 2.10 -4.39 -25.15
C THR A 38 1.33 -3.09 -25.44
N LEU A 39 0.36 -2.73 -24.61
CA LEU A 39 -0.46 -1.53 -24.79
C LEU A 39 0.15 -0.34 -24.03
N ASP A 40 0.34 0.72 -24.78
CA ASP A 40 1.03 1.95 -24.48
C ASP A 40 0.29 2.75 -23.40
N SER A 41 0.75 2.60 -22.16
CA SER A 41 0.89 3.62 -21.10
C SER A 41 -0.33 4.37 -20.54
N GLU A 42 -1.53 4.27 -21.10
CA GLU A 42 -2.73 5.01 -20.62
C GLU A 42 -3.70 4.18 -19.76
N GLY A 43 -3.37 2.92 -19.46
CA GLY A 43 -4.18 2.06 -18.59
C GLY A 43 -3.38 1.22 -17.61
N ALA A 44 -4.11 0.59 -16.68
CA ALA A 44 -3.68 -0.39 -15.67
C ALA A 44 -2.93 -1.64 -16.20
N ALA A 45 -2.62 -1.67 -17.50
CA ALA A 45 -1.97 -2.76 -18.22
C ALA A 45 -0.59 -2.32 -18.74
N GLY A 46 0.17 -1.62 -17.90
CA GLY A 46 1.59 -1.32 -18.16
C GLY A 46 2.46 -2.57 -18.14
N PHE A 47 3.78 -2.37 -18.19
CA PHE A 47 4.75 -3.44 -18.01
C PHE A 47 5.88 -3.00 -17.09
N TRP A 48 6.48 -3.97 -16.42
CA TRP A 48 7.72 -3.82 -15.66
C TRP A 48 8.85 -4.55 -16.38
N VAL A 49 10.08 -4.17 -16.09
CA VAL A 49 11.27 -4.94 -16.53
C VAL A 49 12.12 -5.27 -15.31
N GLU A 50 12.32 -6.55 -15.05
CA GLU A 50 13.33 -7.02 -14.10
C GLU A 50 14.66 -7.21 -14.82
N TYR A 51 15.74 -6.72 -14.22
CA TYR A 51 17.10 -6.83 -14.74
C TYR A 51 17.92 -7.85 -13.93
N PRO A 52 18.98 -8.44 -14.51
CA PRO A 52 19.80 -9.45 -13.83
C PRO A 52 20.50 -8.99 -12.55
N ASP A 53 20.58 -7.67 -12.31
CA ASP A 53 21.13 -7.08 -11.09
C ASP A 53 20.10 -6.91 -9.95
N GLY A 54 18.87 -7.42 -10.13
CA GLY A 54 17.80 -7.36 -9.14
C GLY A 54 16.98 -6.07 -9.15
N LEU A 55 17.19 -5.17 -10.13
CA LEU A 55 16.33 -4.01 -10.34
C LEU A 55 15.03 -4.41 -11.05
N VAL A 56 13.89 -4.01 -10.50
CA VAL A 56 12.58 -4.04 -11.17
C VAL A 56 12.18 -2.61 -11.51
N ASP A 57 12.19 -2.26 -12.79
CA ASP A 57 11.86 -0.91 -13.28
C ASP A 57 10.37 -0.80 -13.61
N LEU A 58 9.62 -0.09 -12.75
CA LEU A 58 8.18 0.15 -12.88
C LEU A 58 7.87 1.39 -13.74
N THR A 59 8.90 2.15 -14.15
CA THR A 59 8.74 3.44 -14.85
C THR A 59 8.71 3.29 -16.37
N ARG A 60 8.89 2.05 -16.86
CA ARG A 60 9.05 1.77 -18.28
C ARG A 60 7.76 2.08 -19.05
N SER A 61 7.90 2.92 -20.06
CA SER A 61 6.81 3.27 -20.98
C SER A 61 7.01 2.69 -22.39
N HIS A 62 8.24 2.27 -22.72
CA HIS A 62 8.62 1.77 -24.06
C HIS A 62 9.51 0.53 -23.93
N TRP A 63 9.23 -0.52 -24.71
CA TRP A 63 10.07 -1.71 -24.83
C TRP A 63 10.25 -2.06 -26.31
N ILE A 64 11.50 -2.26 -26.73
CA ILE A 64 11.80 -2.76 -28.07
C ILE A 64 12.09 -4.25 -27.91
N GLU A 65 11.31 -5.09 -28.58
CA GLU A 65 11.43 -6.54 -28.47
C GLU A 65 12.74 -7.06 -29.07
N SER A 66 13.23 -8.18 -28.55
CA SER A 66 14.42 -8.83 -29.09
C SER A 66 14.10 -9.56 -30.40
N ASN A 67 15.09 -9.80 -31.26
CA ASN A 67 14.88 -10.50 -32.54
C ASN A 67 14.29 -11.93 -32.40
N ASP A 68 14.33 -12.54 -31.22
CA ASP A 68 13.71 -13.85 -30.97
C ASP A 68 12.20 -13.75 -30.68
N ASP A 69 11.72 -12.63 -30.14
CA ASP A 69 10.28 -12.36 -29.93
C ASP A 69 9.56 -12.06 -31.25
N LEU A 70 10.27 -11.50 -32.24
CA LEU A 70 9.77 -11.21 -33.59
C LEU A 70 9.45 -12.48 -34.41
N LYS A 71 9.90 -13.66 -34.00
CA LYS A 71 9.63 -14.93 -34.70
C LYS A 71 8.15 -15.35 -34.67
N ASN A 72 7.32 -14.71 -33.84
CA ASN A 72 5.89 -14.98 -33.70
C ASN A 72 4.96 -13.97 -34.43
N GLY A 73 5.48 -13.18 -35.37
CA GLY A 73 4.65 -12.50 -36.38
C GLY A 73 4.32 -11.02 -36.17
N ALA A 74 5.11 -10.27 -35.42
CA ALA A 74 5.02 -8.80 -35.38
C ALA A 74 5.89 -8.14 -36.48
N SER A 75 5.40 -7.02 -37.03
CA SER A 75 5.91 -6.37 -38.25
C SER A 75 7.38 -5.88 -38.15
N PRO A 76 8.20 -6.03 -39.20
CA PRO A 76 9.63 -5.77 -39.16
C PRO A 76 9.95 -4.29 -39.44
N ALA A 77 10.11 -3.51 -38.38
CA ALA A 77 10.91 -2.28 -38.43
C ALA A 77 11.64 -2.12 -37.10
N ILE A 78 12.96 -1.87 -37.17
CA ILE A 78 13.91 -1.64 -36.07
C ILE A 78 14.65 -2.92 -35.61
N ALA A 79 15.42 -3.52 -36.52
CA ALA A 79 16.46 -4.49 -36.20
C ALA A 79 17.83 -3.79 -36.06
N SER A 80 18.08 -3.10 -34.94
CA SER A 80 19.45 -2.64 -34.59
C SER A 80 19.76 -2.45 -33.09
N ALA A 81 18.86 -2.80 -32.16
CA ALA A 81 19.02 -2.49 -30.73
C ALA A 81 19.58 -3.64 -29.84
N GLY A 82 19.93 -4.80 -30.43
CA GLY A 82 20.15 -6.06 -29.70
C GLY A 82 21.33 -6.17 -28.73
N LYS A 83 22.09 -5.09 -28.47
CA LYS A 83 23.18 -5.08 -27.46
C LYS A 83 23.00 -4.05 -26.35
N GLU A 84 22.12 -3.06 -26.51
CA GLU A 84 21.95 -1.94 -25.56
C GLU A 84 20.97 -2.27 -24.41
N GLN A 85 20.23 -3.38 -24.50
CA GLN A 85 19.16 -3.70 -23.56
C GLN A 85 19.56 -4.63 -22.42
N THR A 86 20.80 -5.15 -22.37
CA THR A 86 21.23 -6.10 -21.34
C THR A 86 21.38 -5.48 -19.95
N ARG A 87 21.45 -4.15 -19.86
CA ARG A 87 21.59 -3.39 -18.62
C ARG A 87 20.42 -2.45 -18.43
N ALA A 88 20.06 -2.20 -17.17
CA ALA A 88 19.13 -1.14 -16.83
C ALA A 88 19.61 0.23 -17.33
N PRO A 89 18.72 1.06 -17.90
CA PRO A 89 19.04 2.45 -18.18
C PRO A 89 19.52 3.17 -16.91
N PRO A 90 20.37 4.20 -17.04
CA PRO A 90 20.76 5.04 -15.91
C PRO A 90 19.54 5.56 -15.15
N LEU A 91 19.66 5.68 -13.83
CA LEU A 91 18.64 6.30 -12.99
C LEU A 91 18.59 7.81 -13.29
N ASP A 92 17.41 8.32 -13.65
CA ASP A 92 17.17 9.77 -13.65
C ASP A 92 16.81 10.21 -12.23
N THR A 93 17.79 10.69 -11.48
CA THR A 93 17.59 11.12 -10.07
C THR A 93 16.68 12.33 -9.94
N GLY A 94 16.35 13.04 -11.02
CA GLY A 94 15.35 14.11 -11.01
C GLY A 94 13.94 13.54 -10.88
N THR A 95 13.58 12.57 -11.72
CA THR A 95 12.21 12.06 -11.86
C THR A 95 11.98 10.69 -11.22
N GLN A 96 13.03 9.94 -10.92
CA GLN A 96 12.97 8.55 -10.46
C GLN A 96 13.71 8.35 -9.14
N VAL A 97 13.33 7.30 -8.42
CA VAL A 97 14.03 6.83 -7.23
C VAL A 97 14.06 5.30 -7.21
N GLU A 98 15.17 4.74 -6.72
CA GLU A 98 15.32 3.31 -6.50
C GLU A 98 15.22 2.98 -5.01
N ILE A 99 14.32 2.06 -4.65
CA ILE A 99 14.01 1.69 -3.26
C ILE A 99 14.22 0.19 -3.10
N GLU A 100 14.97 -0.21 -2.06
CA GLU A 100 15.15 -1.63 -1.72
C GLU A 100 13.80 -2.25 -1.30
N VAL A 101 13.54 -3.48 -1.77
CA VAL A 101 12.32 -4.24 -1.48
C VAL A 101 12.63 -5.69 -1.17
N GLY A 102 11.86 -6.28 -0.26
CA GLY A 102 11.85 -7.72 0.02
C GLY A 102 13.18 -8.34 0.42
N GLY A 103 13.13 -9.66 0.69
CA GLY A 103 14.24 -10.46 1.21
C GLY A 103 15.31 -10.84 0.19
N GLU A 104 15.99 -11.96 0.43
CA GLU A 104 17.10 -12.43 -0.40
C GLU A 104 16.61 -13.15 -1.67
N PRO A 105 17.26 -12.98 -2.83
CA PRO A 105 18.35 -12.03 -3.05
C PRO A 105 17.83 -10.59 -3.14
N LYS A 106 18.61 -9.62 -2.62
CA LYS A 106 18.24 -8.21 -2.51
C LYS A 106 17.71 -7.60 -3.82
N ARG A 107 16.50 -7.06 -3.78
CA ARG A 107 15.90 -6.37 -4.94
C ARG A 107 15.71 -4.89 -4.68
N ARG A 108 15.60 -4.15 -5.78
CA ARG A 108 15.19 -2.75 -5.75
C ARG A 108 14.12 -2.49 -6.80
N ILE A 109 13.14 -1.65 -6.47
CA ILE A 109 12.18 -1.12 -7.44
C ILE A 109 12.63 0.27 -7.86
N ARG A 110 12.46 0.60 -9.14
CA ARG A 110 12.54 1.99 -9.63
C ARG A 110 11.14 2.50 -9.89
N VAL A 111 10.82 3.65 -9.31
CA VAL A 111 9.49 4.29 -9.39
C VAL A 111 9.61 5.73 -9.86
N SER A 112 8.59 6.23 -10.54
CA SER A 112 8.46 7.63 -10.93
C SER A 112 7.91 8.42 -9.76
N LYS A 113 8.63 9.47 -9.33
CA LYS A 113 8.27 10.25 -8.15
C LYS A 113 6.90 10.95 -8.31
N ASP A 114 6.68 11.56 -9.46
CA ASP A 114 5.45 12.30 -9.81
C ASP A 114 4.23 11.40 -10.11
N LYS A 115 4.47 10.09 -10.28
CA LYS A 115 3.43 9.06 -10.46
C LYS A 115 3.28 8.16 -9.23
N SER A 116 3.88 8.54 -8.10
CA SER A 116 3.86 7.79 -6.85
C SER A 116 3.11 8.54 -5.75
N ALA A 117 2.41 7.79 -4.89
CA ALA A 117 1.78 8.34 -3.70
C ALA A 117 1.93 7.43 -2.47
N LEU A 118 2.11 8.04 -1.29
CA LEU A 118 1.94 7.38 0.00
C LEU A 118 0.47 7.45 0.42
N ILE A 119 -0.11 6.29 0.73
CA ILE A 119 -1.48 6.12 1.20
C ILE A 119 -1.44 5.83 2.70
N VAL A 120 -1.75 6.83 3.53
CA VAL A 120 -1.80 6.71 5.00
C VAL A 120 -3.24 6.44 5.43
N ILE A 121 -3.51 5.22 5.90
CA ILE A 121 -4.89 4.74 6.14
C ILE A 121 -5.26 4.78 7.63
N ASP A 122 -6.36 5.46 7.93
CA ASP A 122 -7.08 5.41 9.21
C ASP A 122 -6.20 5.59 10.47
N MET A 123 -5.16 6.42 10.41
CA MET A 123 -4.32 6.77 11.58
C MET A 123 -5.03 7.78 12.51
N GLN A 124 -6.30 7.49 12.83
CA GLN A 124 -7.24 8.38 13.51
C GLN A 124 -7.34 8.06 15.01
N ASN A 125 -7.76 9.05 15.79
CA ASN A 125 -7.97 8.90 17.24
C ASN A 125 -8.88 7.71 17.59
N PHE A 126 -9.92 7.42 16.80
CA PHE A 126 -10.78 6.25 17.06
C PHE A 126 -10.02 4.93 17.10
N PHE A 127 -8.99 4.78 16.27
CA PHE A 127 -8.22 3.54 16.15
C PHE A 127 -7.05 3.47 17.13
N LEU A 128 -6.45 4.62 17.47
CA LEU A 128 -5.17 4.69 18.17
C LEU A 128 -5.23 5.31 19.57
N HIS A 129 -6.26 6.13 19.88
CA HIS A 129 -6.35 6.79 21.18
C HIS A 129 -6.62 5.76 22.29
N PRO A 130 -5.83 5.75 23.38
CA PRO A 130 -5.90 4.71 24.42
C PRO A 130 -7.28 4.59 25.08
N ASP A 131 -7.99 5.71 25.25
CA ASP A 131 -9.35 5.73 25.80
C ASP A 131 -10.41 5.03 24.92
N LEU A 132 -10.16 4.92 23.61
CA LEU A 132 -11.10 4.33 22.65
C LEU A 132 -10.72 2.90 22.29
N ARG A 133 -9.44 2.66 21.97
CA ARG A 133 -8.91 1.35 21.57
C ARG A 133 -7.48 1.15 22.04
N LYS A 134 -7.20 -0.03 22.59
CA LYS A 134 -5.84 -0.47 22.90
C LYS A 134 -5.19 -1.07 21.65
N HIS A 135 -4.54 -0.23 20.84
CA HIS A 135 -3.83 -0.64 19.63
C HIS A 135 -2.35 -0.24 19.66
N LEU A 136 -1.58 -0.79 20.61
CA LEU A 136 -0.18 -0.41 20.85
C LEU A 136 0.69 -0.46 19.58
N LYS A 137 0.66 -1.58 18.84
CA LYS A 137 1.41 -1.71 17.58
C LYS A 137 1.04 -0.66 16.52
N GLY A 138 -0.20 -0.14 16.55
CA GLY A 138 -0.63 0.91 15.62
C GLY A 138 -0.15 2.28 16.06
N VAL A 139 -0.05 2.52 17.37
CA VAL A 139 0.61 3.70 17.91
C VAL A 139 2.10 3.69 17.56
N ASP A 140 2.75 2.52 17.56
CA ASP A 140 4.16 2.39 17.19
C ASP A 140 4.43 2.79 15.72
N CYS A 141 3.42 2.69 14.83
CA CYS A 141 3.53 3.17 13.44
C CYS A 141 3.57 4.70 13.30
N VAL A 142 3.23 5.47 14.34
CA VAL A 142 3.22 6.94 14.28
C VAL A 142 4.61 7.49 13.99
N GLN A 143 5.64 7.01 14.68
CA GLN A 143 7.00 7.54 14.50
C GLN A 143 7.57 7.23 13.11
N PRO A 144 7.51 5.98 12.59
CA PRO A 144 7.89 5.69 11.21
C PRO A 144 7.19 6.58 10.18
N LEU A 145 5.90 6.88 10.36
CA LEU A 145 5.17 7.80 9.50
C LEU A 145 5.69 9.23 9.59
N MET A 146 5.93 9.74 10.81
CA MET A 146 6.51 11.07 11.03
C MET A 146 7.91 11.21 10.38
N ASP A 147 8.66 10.12 10.28
CA ASP A 147 10.00 10.12 9.69
C ASP A 147 9.96 10.04 8.15
N VAL A 148 9.07 9.20 7.59
CA VAL A 148 9.02 8.94 6.14
C VAL A 148 8.23 9.99 5.35
N VAL A 149 7.16 10.55 5.94
CA VAL A 149 6.27 11.50 5.25
C VAL A 149 7.04 12.73 4.74
N PRO A 150 7.87 13.42 5.55
CA PRO A 150 8.66 14.56 5.08
C PRO A 150 9.63 14.18 3.95
N LYS A 151 10.18 12.96 3.98
CA LYS A 151 11.14 12.47 2.98
C LYS A 151 10.47 12.17 1.64
N MET A 152 9.27 11.58 1.67
CA MET A 152 8.49 11.36 0.45
C MET A 152 8.00 12.69 -0.16
N ARG A 153 7.57 13.65 0.67
CA ARG A 153 7.25 15.02 0.20
C ARG A 153 8.45 15.71 -0.45
N ALA A 154 9.65 15.59 0.13
CA ALA A 154 10.86 16.17 -0.44
C ALA A 154 11.22 15.56 -1.81
N MET A 155 10.74 14.37 -2.12
CA MET A 155 10.83 13.75 -3.44
C MET A 155 9.66 14.13 -4.38
N ASP A 156 8.79 15.07 -3.99
CA ASP A 156 7.56 15.46 -4.72
C ASP A 156 6.54 14.32 -4.90
N MET A 157 6.61 13.28 -4.06
CA MET A 157 5.56 12.25 -4.00
C MET A 157 4.35 12.78 -3.23
N LYS A 158 3.14 12.46 -3.69
CA LYS A 158 1.90 12.88 -3.02
C LYS A 158 1.64 12.08 -1.75
N ILE A 159 1.12 12.73 -0.72
CA ILE A 159 0.71 12.06 0.53
C ILE A 159 -0.81 12.11 0.63
N LEU A 160 -1.46 10.94 0.57
CA LEU A 160 -2.91 10.81 0.62
C LEU A 160 -3.33 10.23 1.97
N TRP A 161 -4.03 11.04 2.76
CA TRP A 161 -4.56 10.65 4.06
C TRP A 161 -5.97 10.09 3.88
N VAL A 162 -6.07 8.76 3.80
CA VAL A 162 -7.28 8.04 3.44
C VAL A 162 -7.97 7.53 4.70
N ASN A 163 -8.94 8.30 5.17
CA ASN A 163 -9.48 8.16 6.52
C ASN A 163 -11.00 7.99 6.52
N TRP A 164 -11.52 7.25 7.48
CA TRP A 164 -12.96 7.26 7.74
C TRP A 164 -13.46 8.69 8.00
N GLY A 165 -14.55 9.06 7.32
CA GLY A 165 -15.20 10.33 7.58
C GLY A 165 -16.58 10.35 6.96
N LEU A 166 -17.57 10.08 7.80
CA LEU A 166 -18.95 9.88 7.38
C LEU A 166 -19.76 11.16 7.46
N THR A 167 -20.70 11.28 6.53
CA THR A 167 -21.81 12.22 6.55
C THR A 167 -23.10 11.52 6.98
N ASP A 168 -24.11 12.29 7.39
CA ASP A 168 -25.42 11.72 7.75
C ASP A 168 -26.11 11.00 6.59
N PHE A 169 -25.80 11.39 5.34
CA PHE A 169 -26.28 10.66 4.17
C PHE A 169 -25.60 9.29 4.05
N GLU A 170 -24.28 9.24 4.19
CA GLU A 170 -23.53 7.99 4.05
C GLU A 170 -23.96 6.94 5.07
N LEU A 171 -24.33 7.33 6.30
CA LEU A 171 -24.89 6.43 7.32
C LEU A 171 -26.07 5.60 6.80
N LYS A 172 -26.88 6.15 5.89
CA LYS A 172 -28.05 5.47 5.31
C LYS A 172 -27.68 4.41 4.27
N THR A 173 -26.43 4.42 3.79
CA THR A 173 -25.96 3.57 2.70
C THR A 173 -24.92 2.53 3.15
N ILE A 174 -24.50 2.55 4.41
CA ILE A 174 -23.50 1.60 4.92
C ILE A 174 -24.11 0.19 4.95
N PRO A 175 -23.43 -0.82 4.37
CA PRO A 175 -23.92 -2.20 4.36
C PRO A 175 -24.11 -2.76 5.77
N PRO A 176 -25.15 -3.58 6.02
CA PRO A 176 -25.42 -4.15 7.34
C PRO A 176 -24.26 -4.92 7.96
N ALA A 177 -23.46 -5.64 7.17
CA ALA A 177 -22.28 -6.36 7.66
C ALA A 177 -21.23 -5.41 8.25
N LEU A 178 -21.03 -4.26 7.60
CA LEU A 178 -20.11 -3.23 8.06
C LEU A 178 -20.66 -2.51 9.31
N VAL A 179 -21.96 -2.20 9.32
CA VAL A 179 -22.63 -1.67 10.53
C VAL A 179 -22.46 -2.63 11.71
N ARG A 180 -22.75 -3.92 11.53
CA ARG A 180 -22.59 -4.96 12.55
C ARG A 180 -21.16 -5.04 13.07
N GLY A 181 -20.17 -4.92 12.18
CA GLY A 181 -18.75 -4.95 12.56
C GLY A 181 -18.33 -3.81 13.49
N PHE A 182 -18.96 -2.64 13.36
CA PHE A 182 -18.66 -1.45 14.17
C PHE A 182 -19.61 -1.26 15.36
N GLN A 183 -20.76 -1.94 15.37
CA GLN A 183 -21.68 -2.01 16.52
C GLN A 183 -21.23 -3.06 17.56
N LYS A 184 -20.04 -2.87 18.15
CA LYS A 184 -19.53 -3.78 19.20
C LYS A 184 -19.90 -3.28 20.60
N ASN A 185 -20.31 -4.21 21.46
CA ASN A 185 -20.48 -4.02 22.92
C ASN A 185 -21.51 -2.95 23.35
N GLY A 186 -22.56 -2.70 22.55
CA GLY A 186 -23.69 -1.84 22.96
C GLY A 186 -23.35 -0.35 23.10
N ARG A 187 -22.15 0.09 22.70
CA ARG A 187 -21.71 1.51 22.73
C ARG A 187 -22.17 2.32 21.51
N GLY A 188 -23.12 1.79 20.73
CA GLY A 188 -23.55 2.37 19.46
C GLY A 188 -22.73 1.90 18.26
N GLY A 189 -23.06 2.42 17.08
CA GLY A 189 -22.39 2.15 15.81
C GLY A 189 -21.96 3.45 15.15
N PHE A 190 -21.72 3.43 13.83
CA PHE A 190 -21.40 4.65 13.08
C PHE A 190 -22.39 5.78 13.41
N GLY A 191 -21.86 6.98 13.66
CA GLY A 191 -22.64 8.17 13.98
C GLY A 191 -23.21 8.25 15.41
N SER A 192 -23.04 7.22 16.25
CA SER A 192 -23.40 7.28 17.67
C SER A 192 -22.45 8.20 18.44
N ASP A 193 -22.97 8.90 19.45
CA ASP A 193 -22.17 9.76 20.32
C ASP A 193 -21.27 8.92 21.24
N LEU A 194 -19.95 9.11 21.14
CA LEU A 194 -18.96 8.45 21.99
C LEU A 194 -18.78 9.14 23.35
N GLY A 195 -19.40 10.31 23.54
CA GLY A 195 -19.32 11.12 24.73
C GLY A 195 -18.01 11.90 24.89
N GLY A 196 -18.05 12.88 25.78
CA GLY A 196 -16.89 13.73 26.08
C GLY A 196 -16.37 14.47 24.86
N LYS A 197 -15.05 14.50 24.70
CA LYS A 197 -14.38 15.20 23.58
C LYS A 197 -14.45 14.46 22.25
N PHE A 198 -14.88 13.19 22.22
CA PHE A 198 -14.71 12.32 21.05
C PHE A 198 -15.77 12.55 19.98
N GLY A 199 -16.96 13.02 20.36
CA GLY A 199 -18.05 13.32 19.44
C GLY A 199 -18.64 12.07 18.78
N ARG A 200 -19.29 12.26 17.61
CA ARG A 200 -19.98 11.18 16.90
C ARG A 200 -19.02 10.23 16.19
N LEU A 201 -19.22 8.93 16.35
CA LEU A 201 -18.33 7.89 15.82
C LEU A 201 -18.09 8.01 14.32
N LEU A 202 -16.83 8.28 13.96
CA LEU A 202 -16.28 8.39 12.60
C LEU A 202 -17.00 9.39 11.69
N MET A 203 -17.73 10.36 12.26
CA MET A 203 -18.33 11.45 11.51
C MET A 203 -17.27 12.53 11.22
N ARG A 204 -17.38 13.18 10.05
CA ARG A 204 -16.43 14.24 9.66
C ARG A 204 -16.41 15.38 10.67
N GLY A 205 -15.21 15.86 10.99
CA GLY A 205 -15.01 16.99 11.90
C GLY A 205 -14.99 16.63 13.38
N GLU A 206 -15.31 15.38 13.73
CA GLU A 206 -15.28 14.93 15.12
C GLU A 206 -13.87 14.54 15.54
N TYR A 207 -13.52 14.74 16.82
CA TYR A 207 -12.18 14.47 17.33
C TYR A 207 -11.74 13.02 17.12
N ASN A 208 -12.66 12.05 17.28
CA ASN A 208 -12.34 10.64 17.03
C ASN A 208 -11.98 10.36 15.55
N SER A 209 -12.43 11.21 14.62
CA SER A 209 -12.10 11.13 13.19
C SER A 209 -10.87 11.97 12.79
N ALA A 210 -10.33 12.81 13.68
CA ALA A 210 -9.06 13.48 13.44
C ALA A 210 -7.89 12.49 13.54
N LEU A 211 -6.75 12.84 12.94
CA LEU A 211 -5.53 12.05 13.03
C LEU A 211 -5.03 12.01 14.48
N TYR A 212 -4.37 10.90 14.83
CA TYR A 212 -3.85 10.69 16.18
C TYR A 212 -2.52 11.42 16.41
N GLY A 213 -2.44 12.12 17.54
CA GLY A 213 -1.19 12.71 18.02
C GLY A 213 -0.55 13.69 17.02
N PRO A 214 0.76 13.58 16.74
CA PRO A 214 1.48 14.53 15.89
C PRO A 214 1.08 14.47 14.41
N LEU A 215 0.46 13.38 13.96
CA LEU A 215 0.06 13.19 12.56
C LEU A 215 -0.94 14.26 12.08
N GLN A 216 -1.77 14.80 12.98
CA GLN A 216 -2.71 15.86 12.63
C GLN A 216 -1.98 17.14 12.20
N ALA A 217 -0.97 17.57 12.97
CA ALA A 217 -0.15 18.73 12.64
C ALA A 217 0.70 18.46 11.39
N GLU A 218 1.21 17.24 11.23
CA GLU A 218 1.96 16.82 10.04
C GLU A 218 1.12 16.92 8.76
N TYR A 219 -0.14 16.48 8.80
CA TYR A 219 -1.09 16.65 7.70
C TYR A 219 -1.38 18.13 7.43
N GLU A 220 -1.63 18.94 8.46
CA GLU A 220 -1.94 20.36 8.29
C GLU A 220 -0.80 21.14 7.63
N ALA A 221 0.45 20.82 7.99
CA ALA A 221 1.64 21.37 7.34
C ALA A 221 1.71 20.97 5.85
N GLY A 222 1.53 19.69 5.55
CA GLY A 222 1.52 19.20 4.16
C GLY A 222 0.38 19.79 3.31
N LYS A 223 -0.81 19.95 3.91
CA LYS A 223 -1.97 20.56 3.27
C LYS A 223 -1.70 22.03 2.94
N ALA A 224 -1.12 22.78 3.87
CA ALA A 224 -0.75 24.18 3.64
C ALA A 224 0.25 24.35 2.49
N ASN A 225 1.11 23.35 2.29
CA ASN A 225 2.10 23.30 1.20
C ASN A 225 1.58 22.67 -0.10
N GLY A 226 0.34 22.18 -0.13
CA GLY A 226 -0.24 21.52 -1.31
C GLY A 226 0.36 20.14 -1.65
N THR A 227 1.11 19.53 -0.73
CA THR A 227 1.72 18.20 -0.91
C THR A 227 0.81 17.06 -0.47
N ASP A 228 -0.18 17.38 0.38
CA ASP A 228 -1.01 16.40 1.05
C ASP A 228 -2.49 16.61 0.77
N VAL A 229 -3.20 15.49 0.62
CA VAL A 229 -4.63 15.49 0.30
C VAL A 229 -5.37 14.59 1.27
N TRP A 230 -6.48 15.10 1.81
CA TRP A 230 -7.37 14.33 2.65
C TRP A 230 -8.46 13.67 1.82
N ILE A 231 -8.61 12.36 2.01
CA ILE A 231 -9.59 11.54 1.32
C ILE A 231 -10.51 10.92 2.37
N HIS A 232 -11.78 11.29 2.33
CA HIS A 232 -12.80 10.63 3.15
C HIS A 232 -13.24 9.34 2.48
N LYS A 233 -13.14 8.23 3.21
CA LYS A 233 -13.78 6.95 2.84
C LYS A 233 -14.94 6.63 3.79
N ASN A 234 -15.86 5.84 3.26
CA ASN A 234 -17.06 5.39 3.94
C ASN A 234 -17.22 3.85 3.90
N ARG A 235 -16.17 3.14 3.50
CA ARG A 235 -16.00 1.68 3.54
C ARG A 235 -14.60 1.36 4.05
N MET A 236 -14.31 0.07 4.23
CA MET A 236 -12.98 -0.38 4.64
C MET A 236 -11.91 0.02 3.63
N SER A 237 -12.10 -0.34 2.36
CA SER A 237 -11.24 0.08 1.25
C SER A 237 -11.53 1.53 0.84
N GLY A 238 -10.50 2.32 0.54
CA GLY A 238 -10.63 3.62 -0.12
C GLY A 238 -11.02 3.54 -1.61
N LEU A 239 -10.85 2.36 -2.21
CA LEU A 239 -11.12 2.04 -3.62
C LEU A 239 -12.28 1.04 -3.79
N TRP A 240 -13.19 0.98 -2.82
CA TRP A 240 -14.30 0.01 -2.79
C TRP A 240 -15.27 0.10 -3.99
N GLY A 241 -15.23 1.19 -4.77
CA GLY A 241 -16.09 1.41 -5.93
C GLY A 241 -15.42 2.30 -6.97
N TYR A 242 -16.02 2.42 -8.15
CA TYR A 242 -15.60 3.43 -9.12
C TYR A 242 -16.01 4.81 -8.61
N GLN A 243 -15.24 5.84 -8.98
CA GLN A 243 -15.53 7.23 -8.62
C GLN A 243 -15.56 7.51 -7.11
N THR A 244 -14.89 6.68 -6.30
CA THR A 244 -14.55 7.11 -4.94
C THR A 244 -13.61 8.30 -5.01
N ALA A 245 -13.56 9.12 -3.95
CA ALA A 245 -12.66 10.27 -3.92
C ALA A 245 -11.19 9.88 -4.17
N LEU A 246 -10.76 8.70 -3.68
CA LEU A 246 -9.43 8.16 -3.97
C LEU A 246 -9.29 7.79 -5.45
N ASP A 247 -10.25 7.06 -6.03
CA ASP A 247 -10.21 6.63 -7.44
C ASP A 247 -10.13 7.84 -8.39
N LEU A 248 -10.93 8.87 -8.15
CA LEU A 248 -10.92 10.10 -8.95
C LEU A 248 -9.56 10.80 -8.84
N TYR A 249 -9.07 11.01 -7.63
CA TYR A 249 -7.80 11.70 -7.42
C TYR A 249 -6.62 10.98 -8.09
N LEU A 250 -6.52 9.65 -7.92
CA LEU A 250 -5.44 8.86 -8.50
C LEU A 250 -5.45 8.94 -10.03
N LYS A 251 -6.64 8.83 -10.65
CA LYS A 251 -6.80 8.93 -12.11
C LYS A 251 -6.49 10.32 -12.65
N GLU A 252 -7.02 11.37 -12.02
CA GLU A 252 -6.82 12.76 -12.44
C GLU A 252 -5.33 13.17 -12.38
N ASN A 253 -4.56 12.62 -11.44
CA ASN A 253 -3.14 12.89 -11.28
C ASN A 253 -2.24 11.86 -11.99
N GLY A 254 -2.82 10.85 -12.63
CA GLY A 254 -2.09 9.78 -13.32
C GLY A 254 -1.18 8.98 -12.40
N ILE A 255 -1.53 8.83 -11.11
CA ILE A 255 -0.75 8.04 -10.15
C ILE A 255 -0.81 6.57 -10.56
N LYS A 256 0.32 5.87 -10.49
CA LYS A 256 0.47 4.45 -10.87
C LYS A 256 1.00 3.59 -9.73
N THR A 257 1.85 4.16 -8.89
CA THR A 257 2.56 3.45 -7.82
C THR A 257 2.07 3.91 -6.46
N LEU A 258 1.68 2.98 -5.60
CA LEU A 258 1.06 3.25 -4.30
C LEU A 258 1.82 2.56 -3.17
N PHE A 259 2.28 3.36 -2.21
CA PHE A 259 2.86 2.90 -0.95
C PHE A 259 1.77 2.86 0.11
N PHE A 260 1.48 1.71 0.71
CA PHE A 260 0.40 1.53 1.67
C PHE A 260 0.92 1.49 3.10
N SER A 261 0.34 2.34 3.94
CA SER A 261 0.64 2.41 5.38
C SER A 261 -0.65 2.62 6.20
N GLY A 262 -0.52 2.54 7.52
CA GLY A 262 -1.60 2.80 8.47
C GLY A 262 -2.24 1.54 9.05
N VAL A 263 -3.49 1.64 9.48
CA VAL A 263 -4.19 0.58 10.21
C VAL A 263 -5.60 0.31 9.65
N ASN A 264 -6.16 -0.89 9.80
CA ASN A 264 -5.50 -2.13 10.21
C ASN A 264 -4.91 -2.85 8.98
N THR A 265 -3.73 -3.47 9.14
CA THR A 265 -3.00 -4.19 8.07
C THR A 265 -3.90 -5.15 7.28
N ASP A 266 -4.70 -5.98 7.96
CA ASP A 266 -5.57 -7.02 7.39
C ASP A 266 -6.99 -6.57 7.06
N GLN A 267 -7.30 -5.29 7.24
CA GLN A 267 -8.65 -4.75 7.01
C GLN A 267 -8.61 -3.57 6.04
N CYS A 268 -8.51 -2.34 6.53
CA CYS A 268 -8.57 -1.16 5.67
C CYS A 268 -7.34 -1.06 4.75
N VAL A 269 -6.17 -1.43 5.25
CA VAL A 269 -4.93 -1.46 4.45
C VAL A 269 -5.03 -2.54 3.38
N LEU A 270 -5.21 -3.81 3.75
CA LEU A 270 -5.38 -4.91 2.79
C LEU A 270 -6.53 -4.66 1.81
N GLY A 271 -7.68 -4.16 2.28
CA GLY A 271 -8.83 -3.90 1.41
C GLY A 271 -8.52 -2.85 0.34
N THR A 272 -7.84 -1.76 0.71
CA THR A 272 -7.44 -0.73 -0.26
C THR A 272 -6.33 -1.25 -1.19
N LEU A 273 -5.36 -1.99 -0.65
CA LEU A 273 -4.26 -2.60 -1.41
C LEU A 273 -4.78 -3.61 -2.43
N ALA A 274 -5.68 -4.51 -2.03
CA ALA A 274 -6.25 -5.52 -2.92
C ALA A 274 -7.08 -4.88 -4.05
N ASP A 275 -7.92 -3.90 -3.74
CA ASP A 275 -8.67 -3.17 -4.77
C ASP A 275 -7.73 -2.40 -5.71
N ALA A 276 -6.63 -1.83 -5.21
CA ALA A 276 -5.62 -1.19 -6.03
C ALA A 276 -4.91 -2.19 -6.95
N TYR A 277 -4.51 -3.34 -6.43
CA TYR A 277 -3.90 -4.42 -7.19
C TYR A 277 -4.80 -4.90 -8.33
N PHE A 278 -6.09 -5.15 -8.05
CA PHE A 278 -7.05 -5.56 -9.09
C PHE A 278 -7.32 -4.47 -10.13
N ARG A 279 -7.06 -3.20 -9.78
CA ARG A 279 -7.10 -2.07 -10.71
C ARG A 279 -5.76 -1.80 -11.40
N GLY A 280 -4.76 -2.65 -11.19
CA GLY A 280 -3.44 -2.59 -11.84
C GLY A 280 -2.54 -1.45 -11.39
N TYR A 281 -2.67 -0.98 -10.15
CA TYR A 281 -1.66 -0.12 -9.52
C TYR A 281 -0.46 -0.96 -9.06
N ASP A 282 0.74 -0.40 -9.11
CA ASP A 282 1.90 -1.01 -8.48
C ASP A 282 1.77 -0.85 -6.97
N CYS A 283 1.63 -1.96 -6.25
CA CYS A 283 1.34 -1.93 -4.81
C CYS A 283 2.59 -2.25 -3.99
N ILE A 284 2.93 -1.36 -3.06
CA ILE A 284 4.05 -1.51 -2.14
C ILE A 284 3.53 -1.39 -0.71
N LEU A 285 3.68 -2.42 0.12
CA LEU A 285 3.37 -2.35 1.54
C LEU A 285 4.58 -1.78 2.32
N VAL A 286 4.36 -0.80 3.18
CA VAL A 286 5.39 -0.25 4.09
C VAL A 286 5.23 -0.93 5.45
N GLU A 287 5.98 -2.00 5.68
CA GLU A 287 5.64 -3.00 6.71
C GLU A 287 5.69 -2.44 8.14
N ASP A 288 6.72 -1.65 8.46
CA ASP A 288 6.92 -1.01 9.78
C ASP A 288 5.98 0.18 10.03
N ALA A 289 5.34 0.69 8.98
CA ALA A 289 4.31 1.72 9.05
C ALA A 289 2.88 1.13 8.95
N THR A 290 2.71 -0.18 9.15
CA THR A 290 1.38 -0.82 9.25
C THR A 290 1.23 -1.69 10.48
N ALA A 291 0.01 -1.77 11.02
CA ALA A 291 -0.25 -2.69 12.13
C ALA A 291 -1.69 -3.19 12.17
N THR A 292 -1.89 -4.31 12.85
CA THR A 292 -3.21 -4.82 13.21
C THR A 292 -3.23 -5.48 14.58
N THR A 293 -4.41 -5.57 15.18
CA THR A 293 -4.71 -6.35 16.37
C THR A 293 -5.27 -7.75 16.06
N SER A 294 -5.55 -8.06 14.79
CA SER A 294 -6.07 -9.37 14.39
C SER A 294 -5.01 -10.46 14.58
N PRO A 295 -5.35 -11.61 15.18
CA PRO A 295 -4.44 -12.75 15.26
C PRO A 295 -4.03 -13.22 13.86
N CYS A 296 -2.72 -13.40 13.63
CA CYS A 296 -2.12 -13.84 12.36
C CYS A 296 -2.39 -12.94 11.14
N GLY A 297 -3.07 -11.80 11.34
CA GLY A 297 -3.48 -10.92 10.25
C GLY A 297 -2.31 -10.19 9.61
N TYR A 298 -1.32 -9.78 10.42
CA TYR A 298 -0.13 -9.10 9.92
C TYR A 298 0.68 -10.01 9.00
N GLU A 299 1.00 -11.21 9.46
CA GLU A 299 1.83 -12.18 8.75
C GLU A 299 1.18 -12.64 7.44
N ASN A 300 -0.15 -12.81 7.43
CA ASN A 300 -0.88 -13.15 6.22
C ASN A 300 -0.76 -12.05 5.15
N VAL A 301 -0.93 -10.79 5.55
CA VAL A 301 -0.91 -9.66 4.61
C VAL A 301 0.49 -9.42 4.11
N THR A 302 1.50 -9.40 4.98
CA THR A 302 2.88 -9.18 4.55
C THR A 302 3.33 -10.28 3.60
N TYR A 303 3.07 -11.55 3.92
CA TYR A 303 3.40 -12.66 3.01
C TYR A 303 2.82 -12.47 1.60
N ASN A 304 1.52 -12.16 1.51
CA ASN A 304 0.86 -11.99 0.22
C ASN A 304 1.26 -10.68 -0.49
N ALA A 305 1.53 -9.60 0.25
CA ALA A 305 1.98 -8.34 -0.32
C ALA A 305 3.31 -8.52 -1.08
N GLY A 306 4.28 -9.24 -0.50
CA GLY A 306 5.58 -9.47 -1.12
C GLY A 306 5.63 -10.62 -2.13
N SER A 307 4.70 -11.57 -2.04
CA SER A 307 4.72 -12.76 -2.90
C SER A 307 3.78 -12.69 -4.10
N SER A 308 2.68 -11.92 -3.97
CA SER A 308 1.54 -11.97 -4.89
C SER A 308 1.04 -10.59 -5.33
N TYR A 309 0.87 -9.65 -4.40
CA TYR A 309 0.21 -8.36 -4.70
C TYR A 309 1.17 -7.26 -5.17
N GLY A 310 2.47 -7.42 -4.97
CA GLY A 310 3.48 -6.45 -5.38
C GLY A 310 4.75 -6.60 -4.57
N PHE A 311 5.10 -5.56 -3.81
CA PHE A 311 6.36 -5.48 -3.07
C PHE A 311 6.16 -5.11 -1.60
N ILE A 312 7.19 -5.36 -0.79
CA ILE A 312 7.28 -4.89 0.60
C ILE A 312 8.57 -4.09 0.75
N THR A 313 8.48 -2.98 1.46
CA THR A 313 9.62 -2.20 1.94
C THR A 313 9.36 -1.72 3.37
N ASP A 314 10.29 -0.95 3.92
CA ASP A 314 10.14 -0.30 5.22
C ASP A 314 10.53 1.19 5.11
N THR A 315 10.18 1.98 6.14
CA THR A 315 10.47 3.41 6.13
C THR A 315 11.96 3.70 6.04
N SER A 316 12.82 2.87 6.65
CA SER A 316 14.27 3.09 6.63
C SER A 316 14.85 3.00 5.22
N LYS A 317 14.39 2.04 4.40
CA LYS A 317 14.79 1.87 3.00
C LYS A 317 14.30 3.02 2.13
N ILE A 318 13.06 3.50 2.36
CA ILE A 318 12.53 4.68 1.66
C ILE A 318 13.35 5.93 2.00
N ILE A 319 13.66 6.14 3.28
CA ILE A 319 14.45 7.29 3.75
C ILE A 319 15.87 7.25 3.18
N ALA A 320 16.50 6.07 3.15
CA ALA A 320 17.83 5.88 2.54
C ALA A 320 17.82 6.26 1.05
N ALA A 321 16.82 5.79 0.31
CA ALA A 321 16.62 6.13 -1.10
C ALA A 321 16.41 7.64 -1.33
N ALA A 322 15.61 8.29 -0.48
CA ALA A 322 15.37 9.74 -0.54
C ALA A 322 16.65 10.54 -0.29
N ASN A 323 17.48 10.12 0.67
CA ASN A 323 18.75 10.78 0.96
C ASN A 323 19.75 10.61 -0.20
N TYR A 324 19.77 9.45 -0.86
CA TYR A 324 20.59 9.22 -2.05
C TYR A 324 20.16 10.10 -3.22
N ALA A 325 18.85 10.20 -3.48
CA ALA A 325 18.31 11.04 -4.55
C ALA A 325 18.64 12.53 -4.37
N ASN A 326 18.66 13.02 -3.12
CA ASN A 326 19.01 14.41 -2.80
C ASN A 326 20.51 14.71 -2.81
N ALA A 327 21.36 13.68 -2.71
CA ALA A 327 22.82 13.82 -2.71
C ALA A 327 23.44 13.66 -4.11
N ALA A 328 22.66 13.22 -5.11
CA ALA A 328 23.12 13.10 -6.48
C ALA A 328 23.38 14.51 -7.08
N PRO A 329 24.56 14.74 -7.70
CA PRO A 329 25.02 16.06 -8.13
C PRO A 329 24.23 16.66 -9.30
#